data_AF-A0A2V2GJY8-F1
#
_entry.id   AF-A0A2V2GJY8-F1
#
_cell.length_a   1.000
_cell.length_b   1.000
_cell.length_c   1.000
_cell.angle_alpha   90.00
_cell.angle_beta   90.00
_cell.angle_gamma   90.00
#
_symmetry.space_group_name_H-M   'P 1'
#
loop_
_entity.id
_entity.type
_entity.pdbx_description
1 polymer ?
#
loop_
_entity_poly.entity_id
_entity_poly.type
_entity_poly.pdbx_seq_one_letter_code
_entity_poly.pdbx_strand_id
1 'polypeptide(L)'
;MSYTRYNADDLTIELVGEKEVAKALGSIPQKAPLVIRNAVNETAKDARKVMIQEAKKRYALNSKGRRHLNDLQIRQKARVSDLGAELHIGGPSQKKQMRNDLGYFKTVPNRPYMGVDVANAPAVFRGKVLKNGSMKKLTGQGNLSKGFLVKFTNSTTADANHIGMVQRIVGSSGGPEKTRTGARRWRNAQGNVEQIVTMGSPSAAAMHHVIWQQVEPDVQDTLEKKLEESIQKTLARAAKGAKK
;
A
#
# COMPACT_ATOMS: atom_id res chain seq x y z
N MET A 1 26.17 0.59 19.16
CA MET A 1 24.70 0.69 19.07
C MET A 1 24.40 1.82 18.11
N SER A 2 24.11 1.52 16.84
CA SER A 2 23.78 2.54 15.83
C SER A 2 22.25 2.67 15.75
N TYR A 3 21.78 3.92 15.80
CA TYR A 3 20.36 4.24 15.75
C TYR A 3 19.99 4.63 14.32
N THR A 4 19.03 3.90 13.73
CA THR A 4 18.30 4.31 12.53
C THR A 4 17.31 5.41 12.93
N ARG A 5 17.32 6.56 12.22
CA ARG A 5 16.29 7.59 12.40
C ARG A 5 15.06 7.25 11.56
N TYR A 6 13.95 7.04 12.24
CA TYR A 6 12.64 6.87 11.64
C TYR A 6 11.97 8.23 11.40
N ASN A 7 11.54 8.50 10.17
CA ASN A 7 10.52 9.51 9.89
C ASN A 7 9.21 8.80 9.48
N ALA A 8 8.16 9.03 10.28
CA ALA A 8 6.86 8.40 10.11
C ALA A 8 6.15 8.73 8.80
N ASP A 9 6.50 9.86 8.19
CA ASP A 9 5.84 10.36 6.99
C ASP A 9 6.45 9.77 5.70
N ASP A 10 7.72 9.31 5.72
CA ASP A 10 8.48 8.96 4.52
C ASP A 10 9.15 7.57 4.51
N LEU A 11 8.99 6.71 5.54
CA LEU A 11 9.50 5.31 5.51
C LEU A 11 11.00 5.21 5.08
N THR A 12 11.84 6.05 5.66
CA THR A 12 13.27 6.14 5.35
C THR A 12 14.10 5.16 6.19
N ILE A 13 15.10 4.54 5.56
CA ILE A 13 16.15 3.76 6.23
C ILE A 13 17.45 4.57 6.12
N GLU A 14 17.90 5.18 7.21
CA GLU A 14 19.17 5.93 7.26
C GLU A 14 20.19 5.23 8.17
N LEU A 15 21.38 4.95 7.63
CA LEU A 15 22.49 4.41 8.41
C LEU A 15 23.38 5.55 8.93
N VAL A 16 23.36 5.77 10.25
CA VAL A 16 24.35 6.62 10.93
C VAL A 16 25.48 5.72 11.43
N GLY A 17 26.47 5.44 10.58
CA GLY A 17 27.60 4.62 11.02
C GLY A 17 28.79 4.52 10.08
N GLU A 18 28.95 5.47 9.15
CA GLU A 18 30.07 5.46 8.19
C GLU A 18 31.44 5.36 8.89
N LYS A 19 31.59 6.04 10.03
CA LYS A 19 32.80 5.98 10.85
C LYS A 19 33.06 4.61 11.46
N GLU A 20 32.05 3.91 11.97
CA GLU A 20 32.24 2.56 12.52
C GLU A 20 32.55 1.55 11.40
N VAL A 21 31.86 1.65 10.27
CA VAL A 21 32.15 0.80 9.10
C VAL A 21 33.55 1.05 8.57
N ALA A 22 33.98 2.31 8.48
CA ALA A 22 35.35 2.67 8.10
C ALA A 22 36.38 2.11 9.08
N LYS A 23 36.11 2.21 10.39
CA LYS A 23 36.97 1.63 11.43
C LYS A 23 37.07 0.11 11.31
N ALA A 24 35.94 -0.58 11.09
CA ALA A 24 35.88 -2.03 10.90
C ALA A 24 36.60 -2.49 9.62
N LEU A 25 36.64 -1.64 8.60
CA LEU A 25 37.38 -1.88 7.36
C LEU A 25 38.89 -1.66 7.49
N GLY A 26 39.39 -1.14 8.62
CA GLY A 26 40.81 -1.12 8.96
C GLY A 26 41.68 -0.42 7.91
N SER A 27 42.41 -1.19 7.11
CA SER A 27 43.34 -0.70 6.08
C SER A 27 42.68 -0.16 4.81
N ILE A 28 41.36 -0.32 4.66
CA ILE A 28 40.60 0.13 3.49
C ILE A 28 39.35 0.98 3.85
N PRO A 29 39.48 1.99 4.73
CA PRO A 29 38.34 2.75 5.24
C PRO A 29 37.58 3.50 4.13
N GLN A 30 38.25 3.87 3.05
CA GLN A 30 37.68 4.53 1.87
C GLN A 30 36.61 3.70 1.13
N LYS A 31 36.46 2.40 1.46
CA LYS A 31 35.40 1.54 0.91
C LYS A 31 34.09 1.58 1.71
N ALA A 32 34.06 2.24 2.87
CA ALA A 32 32.87 2.27 3.74
C ALA A 32 31.60 2.78 3.04
N PRO A 33 31.60 3.90 2.28
CA PRO A 33 30.39 4.36 1.60
C PRO A 33 29.82 3.33 0.62
N LEU A 34 30.69 2.61 -0.08
CA LEU A 34 30.28 1.59 -1.04
C LEU A 34 29.65 0.37 -0.34
N VAL A 35 30.24 -0.05 0.78
CA VAL A 35 29.73 -1.15 1.60
C VAL A 35 28.33 -0.82 2.14
N ILE A 36 28.19 0.37 2.73
CA ILE A 36 26.92 0.83 3.30
C ILE A 36 25.85 0.95 2.23
N ARG A 37 26.16 1.62 1.12
CA ARG A 37 25.24 1.78 -0.02
C ARG A 37 24.67 0.44 -0.48
N ASN A 38 25.50 -0.59 -0.57
CA ASN A 38 25.04 -1.91 -1.04
C ASN A 38 24.15 -2.58 0.01
N ALA A 39 24.57 -2.60 1.28
CA ALA A 39 23.80 -3.18 2.37
C ALA A 39 22.43 -2.51 2.53
N VAL A 40 22.36 -1.17 2.50
CA VAL A 40 21.11 -0.41 2.57
C VAL A 40 20.20 -0.72 1.38
N ASN A 41 20.74 -0.71 0.16
CA ASN A 41 19.92 -0.99 -1.03
C ASN A 41 19.40 -2.43 -1.08
N GLU A 42 20.17 -3.41 -0.60
CA GLU A 42 19.69 -4.78 -0.48
C GLU A 42 18.62 -4.90 0.62
N THR A 43 18.85 -4.29 1.77
CA THR A 43 17.89 -4.25 2.87
C THR A 43 16.58 -3.60 2.44
N ALA A 44 16.61 -2.49 1.71
CA ALA A 44 15.40 -1.83 1.20
C ALA A 44 14.58 -2.75 0.27
N LYS A 45 15.24 -3.60 -0.54
CA LYS A 45 14.55 -4.60 -1.37
C LYS A 45 13.88 -5.70 -0.52
N ASP A 46 14.60 -6.18 0.49
CA ASP A 46 14.11 -7.23 1.39
C ASP A 46 12.95 -6.70 2.25
N ALA A 47 13.10 -5.50 2.83
CA ALA A 47 12.06 -4.78 3.57
C ALA A 47 10.80 -4.61 2.73
N ARG A 48 10.93 -4.10 1.49
CA ARG A 48 9.80 -3.98 0.56
C ARG A 48 9.08 -5.31 0.35
N LYS A 49 9.82 -6.41 0.17
CA LYS A 49 9.26 -7.75 -0.05
C LYS A 49 8.48 -8.22 1.19
N VAL A 50 9.08 -8.11 2.37
CA VAL A 50 8.46 -8.49 3.64
C VAL A 50 7.21 -7.65 3.91
N MET A 51 7.28 -6.33 3.74
CA MET A 51 6.13 -5.44 3.93
C MET A 51 4.93 -5.81 3.04
N ILE A 52 5.17 -6.08 1.75
CA ILE A 52 4.11 -6.52 0.83
C ILE A 52 3.54 -7.87 1.26
N GLN A 53 4.38 -8.80 1.70
CA GLN A 53 3.95 -10.12 2.14
C GLN A 53 3.10 -10.03 3.41
N GLU A 54 3.55 -9.30 4.43
CA GLU A 54 2.83 -9.13 5.70
C GLU A 54 1.53 -8.34 5.52
N ALA A 55 1.52 -7.31 4.66
CA ALA A 55 0.28 -6.61 4.29
C ALA A 55 -0.75 -7.59 3.66
N LYS A 56 -0.31 -8.45 2.73
CA LYS A 56 -1.17 -9.47 2.12
C LYS A 56 -1.63 -10.54 3.12
N LYS A 57 -0.86 -10.81 4.18
CA LYS A 57 -1.24 -11.73 5.26
C LYS A 57 -2.29 -11.08 6.18
N ARG A 58 -2.10 -9.82 6.57
CA ARG A 58 -2.96 -9.07 7.51
C ARG A 58 -4.32 -8.68 6.94
N TYR A 59 -4.35 -8.16 5.71
CA TYR A 59 -5.55 -7.54 5.16
C TYR A 59 -6.38 -8.50 4.28
N ALA A 60 -7.70 -8.42 4.41
CA ALA A 60 -8.68 -9.20 3.66
C ALA A 60 -8.95 -8.54 2.29
N LEU A 61 -7.95 -8.49 1.42
CA LEU A 61 -8.04 -7.83 0.12
C LEU A 61 -8.54 -8.77 -0.99
N ASN A 62 -9.27 -8.22 -1.95
CA ASN A 62 -9.59 -8.90 -3.21
C ASN A 62 -8.40 -8.80 -4.19
N SER A 63 -8.57 -9.32 -5.42
CA SER A 63 -7.49 -9.33 -6.42
C SER A 63 -6.99 -7.92 -6.77
N LYS A 64 -7.86 -6.92 -6.89
CA LYS A 64 -7.47 -5.52 -7.16
C LYS A 64 -6.75 -4.90 -5.97
N GLY A 65 -7.28 -5.05 -4.76
CA GLY A 65 -6.63 -4.57 -3.54
C GLY A 65 -5.25 -5.17 -3.33
N ARG A 66 -5.07 -6.47 -3.62
CA ARG A 66 -3.76 -7.14 -3.55
C ARG A 66 -2.75 -6.60 -4.59
N ARG A 67 -3.21 -6.16 -5.76
CA ARG A 67 -2.34 -5.53 -6.76
C ARG A 67 -1.83 -4.19 -6.26
N HIS A 68 -2.70 -3.38 -5.65
CA HIS A 68 -2.32 -2.09 -5.11
C HIS A 68 -1.28 -2.15 -3.98
N LEU A 69 -1.26 -3.23 -3.19
CA LEU A 69 -0.16 -3.41 -2.22
C LEU A 69 1.21 -3.52 -2.89
N ASN A 70 1.29 -3.98 -4.15
CA ASN A 70 2.55 -4.07 -4.89
C ASN A 70 3.05 -2.70 -5.40
N ASP A 71 2.24 -1.65 -5.29
CA ASP A 71 2.62 -0.29 -5.68
C ASP A 71 3.64 0.34 -4.70
N LEU A 72 3.91 -0.32 -3.56
CA LEU A 72 5.07 -0.02 -2.72
C LEU A 72 6.33 -0.19 -3.57
N GLN A 73 7.17 0.83 -3.61
CA GLN A 73 8.39 0.87 -4.42
C GLN A 73 9.53 1.57 -3.68
N ILE A 74 10.76 1.30 -4.10
CA ILE A 74 11.92 2.06 -3.65
C ILE A 74 11.92 3.36 -4.46
N ARG A 75 11.61 4.48 -3.81
CA ARG A 75 11.61 5.82 -4.43
C ARG A 75 13.02 6.36 -4.55
N GLN A 76 13.80 6.21 -3.47
CA GLN A 76 15.18 6.62 -3.42
C GLN A 76 16.06 5.41 -3.06
N LYS A 77 17.13 5.24 -3.83
CA LYS A 77 18.19 4.27 -3.56
C LYS A 77 19.36 4.98 -2.91
N ALA A 78 20.04 4.29 -1.99
CA ALA A 78 21.28 4.76 -1.43
C ALA A 78 22.35 4.94 -2.52
N ARG A 79 23.12 6.01 -2.38
CA ARG A 79 24.29 6.41 -3.18
C ARG A 79 25.47 6.61 -2.24
N VAL A 80 26.70 6.61 -2.76
CA VAL A 80 27.88 6.91 -1.92
C VAL A 80 27.86 8.32 -1.34
N SER A 81 27.15 9.24 -1.99
CA SER A 81 26.94 10.63 -1.55
C SER A 81 25.73 10.80 -0.61
N ASP A 82 24.88 9.78 -0.51
CA ASP A 82 23.63 9.81 0.27
C ASP A 82 23.24 8.37 0.60
N LEU A 83 23.60 7.93 1.80
CA LEU A 83 23.57 6.52 2.19
C LEU A 83 22.17 6.00 2.54
N GLY A 84 21.13 6.86 2.49
CA GLY A 84 19.75 6.50 2.81
C GLY A 84 18.96 5.90 1.64
N ALA A 85 17.97 5.07 1.95
CA ALA A 85 16.97 4.59 1.00
C ALA A 85 15.55 4.87 1.51
N GLU A 86 14.63 5.16 0.59
CA GLU A 86 13.23 5.52 0.88
C GLU A 86 12.29 4.53 0.20
N LEU A 87 11.35 3.97 0.97
CA LEU A 87 10.23 3.22 0.45
C LEU A 87 8.99 4.11 0.36
N HIS A 88 8.29 4.04 -0.76
CA HIS A 88 7.15 4.90 -1.02
C HIS A 88 5.96 4.11 -1.55
N ILE A 89 4.76 4.43 -1.07
CA ILE A 89 3.51 3.92 -1.63
C ILE A 89 2.48 5.03 -1.83
N GLY A 90 2.27 5.38 -3.10
CA GLY A 90 1.31 6.40 -3.51
C GLY A 90 1.83 7.82 -3.30
N GLY A 91 1.91 8.63 -4.37
CA GLY A 91 2.32 10.04 -4.29
C GLY A 91 1.40 10.98 -5.08
N PRO A 92 1.52 12.31 -4.91
CA PRO A 92 0.59 13.32 -5.44
C PRO A 92 0.31 13.24 -6.96
N SER A 93 1.25 12.68 -7.73
CA SER A 93 1.18 12.52 -9.20
C SER A 93 0.45 11.24 -9.67
N GLN A 94 0.18 10.28 -8.78
CA GLN A 94 -0.20 8.93 -9.17
C GLN A 94 -1.71 8.81 -9.47
N LYS A 95 -2.08 8.90 -10.76
CA LYS A 95 -3.41 8.52 -11.33
C LYS A 95 -3.87 7.08 -10.96
N LYS A 96 -3.06 6.30 -10.24
CA LYS A 96 -3.23 4.86 -9.95
C LYS A 96 -3.24 4.50 -8.45
N GLN A 97 -3.31 5.48 -7.53
CA GLN A 97 -3.38 5.16 -6.10
C GLN A 97 -4.58 4.27 -5.79
N MET A 98 -4.39 3.35 -4.84
CA MET A 98 -5.51 2.67 -4.20
C MET A 98 -6.42 3.73 -3.60
N ARG A 99 -7.61 3.87 -4.17
CA ARG A 99 -8.64 4.72 -3.55
C ARG A 99 -8.97 4.15 -2.17
N ASN A 100 -9.29 5.03 -1.24
CA ASN A 100 -9.79 4.67 0.09
C ASN A 100 -11.21 4.09 -0.05
N ASP A 101 -11.31 2.89 -0.60
CA ASP A 101 -12.55 2.27 -1.06
C ASP A 101 -12.64 0.83 -0.53
N LEU A 102 -13.67 0.58 0.28
CA LEU A 102 -13.92 -0.74 0.85
C LEU A 102 -14.17 -1.83 -0.22
N GLY A 103 -14.46 -1.44 -1.46
CA GLY A 103 -14.56 -2.31 -2.63
C GLY A 103 -13.27 -3.06 -2.98
N TYR A 104 -12.10 -2.63 -2.47
CA TYR A 104 -10.84 -3.40 -2.60
C TYR A 104 -10.69 -4.53 -1.58
N PHE A 105 -11.56 -4.56 -0.59
CA PHE A 105 -11.54 -5.54 0.50
C PHE A 105 -12.57 -6.64 0.28
N LYS A 106 -12.58 -7.63 1.19
CA LYS A 106 -13.52 -8.74 1.16
C LYS A 106 -14.90 -8.21 1.49
N THR A 107 -15.79 -8.29 0.51
CA THR A 107 -17.19 -7.95 0.61
C THR A 107 -18.04 -9.16 0.27
N VAL A 108 -19.20 -9.26 0.89
CA VAL A 108 -20.22 -10.27 0.58
C VAL A 108 -21.55 -9.55 0.39
N PRO A 109 -22.15 -9.62 -0.81
CA PRO A 109 -21.60 -10.20 -2.03
C PRO A 109 -20.43 -9.37 -2.57
N ASN A 110 -19.58 -9.98 -3.41
CA ASN A 110 -18.39 -9.38 -3.99
C ASN A 110 -18.59 -8.86 -5.43
N ARG A 111 -19.86 -8.77 -5.87
CA ARG A 111 -20.25 -8.30 -7.20
C ARG A 111 -21.26 -7.15 -7.09
N PRO A 112 -21.23 -6.19 -8.03
CA PRO A 112 -22.29 -5.20 -8.16
C PRO A 112 -23.58 -5.85 -8.69
N TYR A 113 -24.71 -5.28 -8.31
CA TYR A 113 -26.05 -5.60 -8.84
C TYR A 113 -26.53 -4.36 -9.57
N MET A 114 -26.87 -4.47 -10.85
CA MET A 114 -27.16 -3.33 -11.72
C MET A 114 -28.34 -3.65 -12.64
N GLY A 115 -29.10 -2.62 -13.03
CA GLY A 115 -30.28 -2.78 -13.87
C GLY A 115 -31.33 -3.68 -13.21
N VAL A 116 -31.90 -4.60 -13.97
CA VAL A 116 -32.92 -5.54 -13.48
C VAL A 116 -32.41 -6.47 -12.37
N ASP A 117 -31.10 -6.75 -12.32
CA ASP A 117 -30.50 -7.61 -11.31
C ASP A 117 -30.49 -6.97 -9.91
N VAL A 118 -30.77 -5.66 -9.79
CA VAL A 118 -30.94 -5.00 -8.49
C VAL A 118 -32.05 -5.65 -7.65
N ALA A 119 -33.06 -6.26 -8.29
CA ALA A 119 -34.11 -7.00 -7.59
C ALA A 119 -33.56 -8.23 -6.81
N ASN A 120 -32.44 -8.78 -7.26
CA ASN A 120 -31.75 -9.91 -6.60
C ASN A 120 -30.69 -9.46 -5.59
N ALA A 121 -30.50 -8.14 -5.40
CA ALA A 121 -29.51 -7.63 -4.48
C ALA A 121 -29.90 -7.98 -3.03
N PRO A 122 -28.94 -8.38 -2.18
CA PRO A 122 -29.25 -8.72 -0.81
C PRO A 122 -29.69 -7.49 -0.03
N ALA A 123 -30.45 -7.73 1.04
CA ALA A 123 -30.90 -6.68 1.94
C ALA A 123 -29.73 -5.86 2.51
N VAL A 124 -28.57 -6.47 2.79
CA VAL A 124 -27.40 -5.81 3.36
C VAL A 124 -26.10 -6.43 2.81
N PHE A 125 -25.16 -5.59 2.38
CA PHE A 125 -23.79 -6.00 2.10
C PHE A 125 -23.00 -6.12 3.40
N ARG A 126 -22.02 -7.03 3.43
CA ARG A 126 -21.07 -7.15 4.54
C ARG A 126 -19.66 -6.91 4.02
N GLY A 127 -18.79 -6.36 4.87
CA GLY A 127 -17.39 -6.13 4.53
C GLY A 127 -16.45 -6.38 5.71
N LYS A 128 -15.19 -6.67 5.42
CA LYS A 128 -14.12 -6.65 6.44
C LYS A 128 -12.78 -6.23 5.85
N VAL A 129 -12.00 -5.53 6.67
CA VAL A 129 -10.67 -5.01 6.32
C VAL A 129 -9.56 -5.98 6.73
N LEU A 130 -9.61 -6.49 7.97
CA LEU A 130 -8.63 -7.44 8.51
C LEU A 130 -9.04 -8.87 8.21
N LYS A 131 -8.08 -9.77 7.91
CA LYS A 131 -8.38 -11.20 7.69
C LYS A 131 -9.00 -11.86 8.91
N ASN A 132 -8.42 -11.60 10.08
CA ASN A 132 -8.88 -12.15 11.36
C ASN A 132 -10.05 -11.35 11.96
N GLY A 133 -10.47 -10.26 11.30
CA GLY A 133 -11.65 -9.49 11.70
C GLY A 133 -12.97 -10.16 11.32
N SER A 134 -14.04 -9.79 12.03
CA SER A 134 -15.40 -10.21 11.69
C SER A 134 -15.94 -9.46 10.48
N MET A 135 -16.85 -10.09 9.74
CA MET A 135 -17.63 -9.45 8.67
C MET A 135 -18.67 -8.51 9.30
N LYS A 136 -18.53 -7.20 9.04
CA LYS A 136 -19.47 -6.20 9.55
C LYS A 136 -20.59 -5.96 8.53
N LYS A 137 -21.82 -5.78 9.02
CA LYS A 137 -22.95 -5.31 8.21
C LYS A 137 -22.65 -3.86 7.80
N LEU A 138 -22.73 -3.55 6.51
CA LEU A 138 -22.54 -2.21 5.97
C LEU A 138 -23.88 -1.49 5.94
N THR A 139 -24.41 -1.24 7.13
CA THR A 139 -25.62 -0.46 7.35
C THR A 139 -25.31 1.02 7.21
N GLY A 140 -26.27 1.78 6.67
CA GLY A 140 -26.17 3.22 6.62
C GLY A 140 -26.20 3.86 8.01
N GLN A 141 -25.74 5.10 8.11
CA GLN A 141 -25.78 5.92 9.33
C GLN A 141 -26.29 7.32 9.00
N GLY A 142 -27.18 7.87 9.83
CA GLY A 142 -27.80 9.17 9.58
C GLY A 142 -28.54 9.19 8.24
N ASN A 143 -28.22 10.17 7.39
CA ASN A 143 -28.76 10.28 6.04
C ASN A 143 -28.05 9.38 5.01
N LEU A 144 -27.12 8.52 5.42
CA LEU A 144 -26.45 7.59 4.52
C LEU A 144 -27.24 6.28 4.44
N SER A 145 -27.42 5.78 3.22
CA SER A 145 -28.02 4.46 2.99
C SER A 145 -27.02 3.33 3.27
N LYS A 146 -27.51 2.08 3.26
CA LYS A 146 -26.67 0.88 3.29
C LYS A 146 -25.64 0.88 2.15
N GLY A 147 -24.52 0.22 2.38
CA GLY A 147 -23.48 0.02 1.38
C GLY A 147 -23.91 -0.93 0.25
N PHE A 148 -23.47 -0.64 -0.98
CA PHE A 148 -23.60 -1.50 -2.15
C PHE A 148 -22.45 -1.29 -3.14
N LEU A 149 -22.19 -2.29 -3.98
CA LEU A 149 -21.13 -2.22 -4.99
C LEU A 149 -21.64 -1.58 -6.29
N VAL A 150 -20.85 -0.65 -6.84
CA VAL A 150 -21.10 0.01 -8.13
C VAL A 150 -19.89 -0.19 -9.05
N LYS A 151 -20.16 -0.53 -10.32
CA LYS A 151 -19.15 -0.54 -11.38
C LYS A 151 -19.03 0.86 -11.98
N PHE A 152 -17.89 1.49 -11.78
CA PHE A 152 -17.51 2.73 -12.43
C PHE A 152 -16.76 2.42 -13.73
N THR A 153 -17.39 2.74 -14.85
CA THR A 153 -16.78 2.54 -16.17
C THR A 153 -15.90 3.71 -16.54
N ASN A 154 -14.58 3.49 -16.55
CA ASN A 154 -13.59 4.52 -16.90
C ASN A 154 -12.92 4.25 -18.27
N SER A 155 -13.22 3.11 -18.90
CA SER A 155 -12.72 2.70 -20.23
C SER A 155 -13.53 1.50 -20.77
N THR A 156 -13.27 1.09 -22.01
CA THR A 156 -13.81 -0.12 -22.65
C THR A 156 -13.15 -1.41 -22.15
N THR A 157 -11.93 -1.36 -21.60
CA THR A 157 -11.25 -2.56 -21.09
C THR A 157 -11.76 -2.93 -19.68
N ALA A 158 -11.99 -4.23 -19.46
CA ALA A 158 -12.53 -4.72 -18.18
C ALA A 158 -11.64 -4.38 -16.98
N ASP A 159 -10.32 -4.37 -17.18
CA ASP A 159 -9.33 -4.12 -16.13
C ASP A 159 -9.35 -2.68 -15.59
N ALA A 160 -9.70 -1.72 -16.45
CA ALA A 160 -9.77 -0.30 -16.13
C ALA A 160 -11.06 0.10 -15.38
N ASN A 161 -12.07 -0.79 -15.33
CA ASN A 161 -13.31 -0.52 -14.61
C ASN A 161 -13.10 -0.67 -13.11
N HIS A 162 -13.47 0.36 -12.35
CA HIS A 162 -13.40 0.32 -10.90
C HIS A 162 -14.70 -0.26 -10.33
N ILE A 163 -14.61 -1.12 -9.32
CA ILE A 163 -15.78 -1.55 -8.56
C ILE A 163 -15.60 -0.97 -7.15
N GLY A 164 -16.42 0.01 -6.82
CA GLY A 164 -16.37 0.70 -5.54
C GLY A 164 -17.52 0.29 -4.64
N MET A 165 -17.25 0.22 -3.34
CA MET A 165 -18.29 0.15 -2.31
C MET A 165 -18.75 1.56 -2.00
N VAL A 166 -20.03 1.83 -2.22
CA VAL A 166 -20.62 3.15 -2.07
C VAL A 166 -21.89 3.11 -1.24
N GLN A 167 -22.33 4.29 -0.83
CA GLN A 167 -23.62 4.54 -0.20
C GLN A 167 -24.21 5.82 -0.79
N ARG A 168 -25.55 5.90 -0.83
CA ARG A 168 -26.25 7.14 -1.19
C ARG A 168 -26.37 8.08 -0.01
N ILE A 169 -26.35 9.38 -0.28
CA ILE A 169 -26.83 10.42 0.62
C ILE A 169 -28.34 10.55 0.40
N VAL A 170 -29.13 9.95 1.27
CA VAL A 170 -30.60 9.89 1.18
C VAL A 170 -31.18 11.30 1.27
N GLY A 171 -32.12 11.60 0.37
CA GLY A 171 -32.75 12.92 0.27
C GLY A 171 -31.92 13.98 -0.44
N SER A 172 -30.68 13.67 -0.85
CA SER A 172 -29.89 14.59 -1.68
C SER A 172 -30.42 14.68 -3.13
N SER A 173 -30.03 15.75 -3.82
CA SER A 173 -30.18 15.92 -5.27
C SER A 173 -28.83 16.26 -5.91
N GLY A 174 -28.74 16.18 -7.24
CA GLY A 174 -27.53 16.52 -7.99
C GLY A 174 -26.64 15.35 -8.41
N GLY A 175 -27.11 14.11 -8.29
CA GLY A 175 -26.46 12.97 -8.93
C GLY A 175 -26.62 12.99 -10.47
N PRO A 176 -25.71 12.35 -11.24
CA PRO A 176 -25.83 12.30 -12.70
C PRO A 176 -27.10 11.56 -13.14
N GLU A 177 -27.94 12.20 -13.95
CA GLU A 177 -29.25 11.64 -14.33
C GLU A 177 -29.19 10.41 -15.23
N LYS A 178 -28.10 10.29 -16.00
CA LYS A 178 -27.88 9.21 -16.96
C LYS A 178 -26.61 8.43 -16.62
N THR A 179 -26.57 7.16 -17.01
CA THR A 179 -25.35 6.36 -17.05
C THR A 179 -24.50 6.79 -18.25
N ARG A 180 -23.26 6.29 -18.33
CA ARG A 180 -22.40 6.49 -19.51
C ARG A 180 -23.05 5.99 -20.81
N THR A 181 -23.92 4.99 -20.72
CA THR A 181 -24.64 4.41 -21.87
C THR A 181 -25.97 5.14 -22.17
N GLY A 182 -26.25 6.26 -21.51
CA GLY A 182 -27.46 7.06 -21.71
C GLY A 182 -28.70 6.56 -20.96
N ALA A 183 -28.62 5.42 -20.28
CA ALA A 183 -29.73 4.88 -19.50
C ALA A 183 -30.05 5.79 -18.30
N ARG A 184 -31.33 5.99 -17.99
CA ARG A 184 -31.74 6.78 -16.83
C ARG A 184 -31.32 6.09 -15.53
N ARG A 185 -30.81 6.86 -14.58
CA ARG A 185 -30.51 6.36 -13.23
C ARG A 185 -31.78 6.26 -12.38
N TRP A 186 -31.72 5.41 -11.36
CA TRP A 186 -32.77 5.33 -10.35
C TRP A 186 -32.98 6.69 -9.68
N ARG A 187 -34.25 7.05 -9.49
CA ARG A 187 -34.68 8.27 -8.82
C ARG A 187 -35.40 7.88 -7.54
N ASN A 188 -35.27 8.69 -6.50
CA ASN A 188 -36.06 8.53 -5.29
C ASN A 188 -37.54 8.95 -5.53
N ALA A 189 -38.37 8.82 -4.50
CA ALA A 189 -39.80 9.14 -4.59
C ALA A 189 -40.07 10.60 -5.01
N GLN A 190 -39.13 11.50 -4.73
CA GLN A 190 -39.18 12.91 -5.09
C GLN A 190 -38.64 13.19 -6.52
N GLY A 191 -38.32 12.15 -7.29
CA GLY A 191 -37.79 12.29 -8.65
C GLY A 191 -36.31 12.67 -8.73
N ASN A 192 -35.60 12.73 -7.61
CA ASN A 192 -34.20 13.15 -7.55
C ASN A 192 -33.25 11.96 -7.70
N VAL A 193 -32.12 12.19 -8.38
CA VAL A 193 -30.98 11.27 -8.34
C VAL A 193 -30.10 11.65 -7.16
N GLU A 194 -30.11 10.81 -6.14
CA GLU A 194 -29.30 10.97 -4.94
C GLU A 194 -27.80 10.84 -5.25
N GLN A 195 -26.99 11.62 -4.57
CA GLN A 195 -25.53 11.54 -4.65
C GLN A 195 -25.02 10.23 -4.06
N ILE A 196 -23.95 9.70 -4.64
CA ILE A 196 -23.23 8.53 -4.15
C ILE A 196 -21.87 8.94 -3.59
N VAL A 197 -21.52 8.39 -2.44
CA VAL A 197 -20.22 8.57 -1.81
C VAL A 197 -19.58 7.22 -1.53
N THR A 198 -18.26 7.17 -1.63
CA THR A 198 -17.48 5.95 -1.36
C THR A 198 -17.50 5.63 0.13
N MET A 199 -17.69 4.35 0.47
CA MET A 199 -17.44 3.88 1.83
C MET A 199 -15.93 3.75 2.04
N GLY A 200 -15.41 4.58 2.94
CA GLY A 200 -13.99 4.68 3.24
C GLY A 200 -13.38 3.37 3.73
N SER A 201 -12.08 3.22 3.48
CA SER A 201 -11.24 2.16 4.02
C SER A 201 -9.82 2.69 4.24
N PRO A 202 -8.95 1.97 4.98
CA PRO A 202 -7.55 2.39 5.11
C PRO A 202 -6.87 2.49 3.74
N SER A 203 -6.07 3.54 3.57
CA SER A 203 -5.24 3.72 2.38
C SER A 203 -4.13 2.66 2.32
N ALA A 204 -3.53 2.47 1.15
CA ALA A 204 -2.38 1.58 1.02
C ALA A 204 -1.18 2.05 1.88
N ALA A 205 -0.97 3.37 1.98
CA ALA A 205 0.02 3.96 2.88
C ALA A 205 -0.27 3.64 4.35
N ALA A 206 -1.51 3.84 4.82
CA ALA A 206 -1.90 3.50 6.20
C ALA A 206 -1.73 2.01 6.49
N MET A 207 -2.03 1.14 5.51
CA MET A 207 -1.81 -0.30 5.65
C MET A 207 -0.33 -0.65 5.80
N HIS A 208 0.54 -0.09 4.96
CA HIS A 208 1.98 -0.37 5.02
C HIS A 208 2.64 0.27 6.24
N HIS A 209 2.17 1.41 6.73
CA HIS A 209 2.65 2.02 7.97
C HIS A 209 2.48 1.08 9.17
N VAL A 210 1.29 0.47 9.31
CA VAL A 210 1.03 -0.53 10.37
C VAL A 210 1.92 -1.76 10.24
N ILE A 211 2.25 -2.16 9.01
CA ILE A 211 3.14 -3.30 8.76
C ILE A 211 4.60 -2.93 9.07
N TRP A 212 5.04 -1.73 8.72
CA TRP A 212 6.38 -1.24 9.03
C TRP A 212 6.69 -1.37 10.51
N GLN A 213 5.80 -0.87 11.38
CA GLN A 213 5.94 -0.98 12.83
C GLN A 213 6.12 -2.42 13.34
N GLN A 214 5.66 -3.42 12.59
CA GLN A 214 5.80 -4.84 12.96
C GLN A 214 7.10 -5.47 12.45
N VAL A 215 7.61 -5.01 11.31
CA VAL A 215 8.75 -5.64 10.62
C VAL A 215 10.04 -4.83 10.73
N GLU A 216 9.95 -3.59 11.23
CA GLU A 216 11.09 -2.68 11.39
C GLU A 216 12.23 -3.29 12.21
N PRO A 217 12.00 -3.95 13.37
CA PRO A 217 13.08 -4.59 14.11
C PRO A 217 13.84 -5.64 13.27
N ASP A 218 13.11 -6.53 12.60
CA ASP A 218 13.71 -7.57 11.75
C ASP A 218 14.48 -6.97 10.56
N VAL A 219 14.00 -5.84 10.03
CA VAL A 219 14.67 -5.11 8.95
C VAL A 219 15.96 -4.46 9.44
N GLN A 220 15.98 -3.93 10.67
CA GLN A 220 17.19 -3.40 11.30
C GLN A 220 18.23 -4.50 11.52
N ASP A 221 17.83 -5.63 12.10
CA ASP A 221 18.72 -6.80 12.28
C ASP A 221 19.29 -7.29 10.94
N THR A 222 18.45 -7.31 9.90
CA THR A 222 18.86 -7.69 8.54
C THR A 222 19.92 -6.72 7.98
N LEU A 223 19.78 -5.42 8.25
CA LEU A 223 20.75 -4.41 7.82
C LEU A 223 22.11 -4.61 8.48
N GLU A 224 22.11 -4.81 9.80
CA GLU A 224 23.33 -5.06 10.57
C GLU A 224 24.07 -6.29 10.07
N LYS A 225 23.36 -7.41 9.90
CA LYS A 225 23.93 -8.65 9.36
C LYS A 225 24.53 -8.45 7.96
N LYS A 226 23.81 -7.77 7.06
CA LYS A 226 24.31 -7.50 5.70
C LYS A 226 25.53 -6.58 5.71
N LEU A 227 25.62 -5.64 6.65
CA LEU A 227 26.80 -4.80 6.82
C LEU A 227 28.00 -5.63 7.25
N GLU A 228 27.86 -6.46 8.28
CA GLU A 228 28.93 -7.35 8.74
C GLU A 228 29.43 -8.27 7.63
N GLU A 229 28.52 -8.96 6.94
CA GLU A 229 28.84 -9.82 5.80
C GLU A 229 29.57 -9.06 4.68
N SER A 230 29.13 -7.83 4.40
CA SER A 230 29.72 -6.98 3.36
C SER A 230 31.11 -6.45 3.75
N ILE A 231 31.34 -6.15 5.03
CA ILE A 231 32.65 -5.76 5.56
C ILE A 231 33.62 -6.95 5.41
N GLN A 232 33.24 -8.13 5.90
CA GLN A 232 34.08 -9.34 5.83
C GLN A 232 34.43 -9.70 4.38
N LYS A 233 33.45 -9.66 3.48
CA LYS A 233 33.65 -9.91 2.05
C LYS A 233 34.60 -8.89 1.41
N THR A 234 34.50 -7.63 1.80
CA THR A 234 35.37 -6.56 1.29
C THR A 234 36.81 -6.72 1.77
N LEU A 235 37.02 -7.02 3.06
CA LEU A 235 38.34 -7.32 3.64
C LEU A 235 38.99 -8.53 2.97
N ALA A 236 38.25 -9.63 2.81
CA ALA A 236 38.76 -10.84 2.16
C ALA A 236 39.18 -10.60 0.70
N ARG A 237 38.47 -9.73 -0.03
CA ARG A 237 38.84 -9.33 -1.40
C ARG A 237 40.12 -8.50 -1.44
N ALA A 238 40.27 -7.55 -0.51
CA ALA A 238 41.49 -6.75 -0.42
C ALA A 238 42.72 -7.61 -0.10
N ALA A 239 42.59 -8.55 0.84
CA ALA A 239 43.66 -9.49 1.17
C ALA A 239 44.07 -10.38 -0.02
N LYS A 240 43.13 -10.79 -0.88
CA LYS A 240 43.44 -11.53 -2.12
C LYS A 240 44.10 -10.67 -3.20
N GLY A 241 43.71 -9.39 -3.29
CA GLY A 241 44.29 -8.44 -4.23
C GLY A 241 45.71 -8.02 -3.88
N ALA A 242 46.07 -7.98 -2.59
CA ALA A 242 47.40 -7.65 -2.11
C ALA A 242 48.42 -8.80 -2.22
N LYS A 243 47.97 -10.02 -2.59
CA LYS A 243 48.82 -11.21 -2.80
C LYS A 243 49.20 -11.43 -4.27
N LYS A 244 48.91 -10.47 -5.15
CA LYS A 244 49.34 -10.43 -6.55
C LYS A 244 50.29 -9.26 -6.74
#